data_AF-A0A3P7M3D5-F1
#
_entry.id   AF-A0A3P7M3D5-F1
#
_cell.length_a   1.000
_cell.length_b   1.000
_cell.length_c   1.000
_cell.angle_alpha   90.00
_cell.angle_beta   90.00
_cell.angle_gamma   90.00
#
_symmetry.space_group_name_H-M   'P 1'
#
loop_
_entity.id
_entity.type
_entity.pdbx_description
1 polymer ?
#
loop_
_entity_poly.entity_id
_entity_poly.type
_entity_poly.pdbx_seq_one_letter_code
_entity_poly.pdbx_strand_id
1 'polypeptide(L)'
;MKAEKIKRPFSLPWQMRILAWFLLIVGILASAAFTTFYGIGFGDSACKQWLSSLFVSFFVDLCLTQPLKVILFAILFAFICKQKVFEEELNFMEEDEMLMSSLGRRYRLNHAEEYLHEDYLSRKFRDARAVRPPDPEMLEKSRILRSKERRMHDMLREFLFFFIFFTLLVIVSNGFRDPQATNVREGLGRLFFPDNFSQINSISHFWQWVREYLVPGLRAQRWYNGEPPIGLRGFLADRVSRIMGFATMRQLRTREGKYLMKMRGTLHFFLTERLNFNLIFKI
;
A
#
# COMPACT_ATOMS: atom_id res chain seq x y z
N MET A 1 61.24 18.99 -17.45
CA MET A 1 59.78 18.96 -17.19
C MET A 1 59.29 17.52 -17.25
N LYS A 2 58.99 16.90 -16.11
CA LYS A 2 58.31 15.59 -16.07
C LYS A 2 56.81 15.87 -16.11
N ALA A 3 56.14 15.39 -17.16
CA ALA A 3 54.69 15.50 -17.29
C ALA A 3 54.00 14.62 -16.24
N GLU A 4 53.11 15.21 -15.43
CA GLU A 4 52.23 14.46 -14.55
C GLU A 4 51.25 13.62 -15.38
N LYS A 5 51.28 12.30 -15.18
CA LYS A 5 50.31 11.37 -15.78
C LYS A 5 48.99 11.44 -15.01
N ILE A 6 48.01 12.12 -15.59
CA ILE A 6 46.61 12.07 -15.14
C ILE A 6 46.14 10.60 -15.19
N LYS A 7 45.91 9.98 -14.03
CA LYS A 7 45.36 8.62 -13.92
C LYS A 7 43.92 8.64 -14.44
N ARG A 8 43.65 7.96 -15.56
CA ARG A 8 42.28 7.77 -16.07
C ARG A 8 41.52 6.85 -15.11
N PRO A 9 40.29 7.18 -14.69
CA PRO A 9 39.50 6.28 -13.86
C PRO A 9 39.20 5.01 -14.66
N PHE A 10 39.45 3.86 -14.04
CA PHE A 10 39.20 2.54 -14.60
C PHE A 10 37.70 2.39 -14.92
N SER A 11 37.30 2.46 -16.19
CA SER A 11 35.89 2.34 -16.59
C SER A 11 35.58 0.91 -17.04
N LEU A 12 34.66 0.25 -16.34
CA LEU A 12 34.13 -1.06 -16.76
C LEU A 12 33.43 -0.95 -18.12
N PRO A 13 33.49 -2.00 -18.97
CA PRO A 13 32.85 -2.01 -20.28
C PRO A 13 31.34 -1.84 -20.15
N TRP A 14 30.72 -1.14 -21.10
CA TRP A 14 29.28 -0.80 -21.09
C TRP A 14 28.35 -2.03 -20.94
N GLN A 15 28.80 -3.21 -21.37
CA GLN A 15 28.11 -4.49 -21.22
C GLN A 15 27.90 -4.89 -19.75
N MET A 16 28.85 -4.57 -18.85
CA MET A 16 28.72 -4.87 -17.42
C MET A 16 27.59 -4.07 -16.77
N ARG A 17 27.28 -2.87 -17.29
CA ARG A 17 26.14 -2.08 -16.83
C ARG A 17 24.82 -2.76 -17.17
N ILE A 18 24.70 -3.29 -18.39
CA ILE A 18 23.49 -4.00 -18.84
C ILE A 18 23.30 -5.28 -18.02
N LEU A 19 24.38 -6.03 -17.79
CA LEU A 19 24.35 -7.24 -16.98
C LEU A 19 23.98 -6.94 -15.52
N ALA A 20 24.47 -5.83 -14.95
CA ALA A 20 24.11 -5.41 -13.60
C ALA A 20 22.61 -5.05 -13.48
N TRP A 21 22.06 -4.29 -14.43
CA TRP A 21 20.63 -3.98 -14.44
C TRP A 21 19.78 -5.23 -14.62
N PHE A 22 20.18 -6.14 -15.51
CA PHE A 22 19.50 -7.41 -15.68
C PHE A 22 19.49 -8.24 -14.39
N LEU A 23 20.64 -8.40 -13.74
CA LEU A 23 20.77 -9.17 -12.50
C LEU A 23 19.99 -8.53 -11.36
N LEU A 24 19.94 -7.20 -11.28
CA LEU A 24 19.12 -6.46 -10.33
C LEU A 24 17.62 -6.74 -10.55
N ILE A 25 17.13 -6.63 -11.80
CA ILE A 25 15.72 -6.87 -12.11
C ILE A 25 15.35 -8.33 -11.80
N VAL A 26 16.18 -9.28 -12.24
CA VAL A 26 15.96 -10.71 -11.98
C VAL A 26 15.97 -10.99 -10.48
N GLY A 27 16.90 -10.40 -9.73
CA GLY A 27 16.96 -10.54 -8.27
C GLY A 27 15.71 -10.01 -7.57
N ILE A 28 15.21 -8.83 -7.97
CA ILE A 28 13.97 -8.26 -7.44
C ILE A 28 12.78 -9.18 -7.75
N LEU A 29 12.67 -9.63 -9.00
CA LEU A 29 11.57 -10.49 -9.44
C LEU A 29 11.59 -11.84 -8.71
N ALA A 30 12.77 -12.45 -8.58
CA ALA A 30 12.95 -13.68 -7.84
C ALA A 30 12.58 -13.50 -6.36
N SER A 31 13.09 -12.46 -5.71
CA SER A 31 12.74 -12.14 -4.32
C SER A 31 11.22 -11.97 -4.16
N ALA A 32 10.57 -11.17 -5.00
CA ALA A 32 9.13 -10.94 -4.95
C ALA A 32 8.32 -12.24 -5.13
N ALA A 33 8.73 -13.09 -6.09
CA ALA A 33 8.12 -14.39 -6.32
C ALA A 33 8.25 -15.30 -5.09
N PHE A 34 9.45 -15.45 -4.54
CA PHE A 34 9.67 -16.25 -3.33
C PHE A 34 8.85 -15.72 -2.14
N THR A 35 8.89 -14.41 -1.88
CA THR A 35 8.10 -13.77 -0.81
C THR A 35 6.60 -14.08 -0.96
N THR A 36 6.07 -14.05 -2.19
CA THR A 36 4.65 -14.33 -2.44
C THR A 36 4.32 -15.82 -2.28
N PHE A 37 5.15 -16.72 -2.81
CA PHE A 37 4.94 -18.16 -2.66
C PHE A 37 4.98 -18.60 -1.20
N TYR A 38 5.96 -18.12 -0.43
CA TYR A 38 6.02 -18.39 1.01
C TYR A 38 4.83 -17.75 1.76
N GLY A 39 4.39 -16.56 1.37
CA GLY A 39 3.22 -15.90 1.94
C GLY A 39 1.93 -16.72 1.77
N ILE A 40 1.71 -17.30 0.58
CA ILE A 40 0.55 -18.17 0.32
C ILE A 40 0.61 -19.45 1.16
N GLY A 41 1.81 -19.98 1.43
CA GLY A 41 2.00 -21.21 2.20
C GLY A 41 1.69 -21.10 3.70
N PHE A 42 1.78 -19.91 4.31
CA PHE A 42 1.66 -19.75 5.77
C PHE A 42 0.23 -19.67 6.31
N GLY A 43 -0.80 -19.65 5.45
CA GLY A 43 -2.18 -19.48 5.90
C GLY A 43 -2.46 -18.07 6.45
N ASP A 44 -3.75 -17.74 6.62
CA ASP A 44 -4.18 -16.35 6.72
C ASP A 44 -3.76 -15.64 8.03
N SER A 45 -3.74 -16.34 9.17
CA SER A 45 -3.38 -15.75 10.46
C SER A 45 -1.86 -15.54 10.62
N ALA A 46 -1.05 -16.53 10.26
CA ALA A 46 0.41 -16.43 10.34
C ALA A 46 0.97 -15.47 9.27
N CYS A 47 0.40 -15.45 8.07
CA CYS A 47 0.78 -14.48 7.03
C CYS A 47 0.53 -13.03 7.49
N LYS A 48 -0.58 -12.75 8.17
CA LYS A 48 -0.87 -11.40 8.69
C LYS A 48 0.13 -10.96 9.76
N GLN A 49 0.49 -11.86 10.68
CA GLN A 49 1.49 -11.54 11.71
C GLN A 49 2.87 -11.31 11.11
N TRP A 50 3.26 -12.15 10.14
CA TRP A 50 4.52 -12.03 9.43
C TRP A 50 4.60 -10.76 8.57
N LEU A 51 3.53 -10.40 7.86
CA LEU A 51 3.47 -9.16 7.10
C LEU A 51 3.54 -7.94 8.03
N SER A 52 2.88 -8.01 9.19
CA SER A 52 2.95 -6.95 10.20
C SER A 52 4.37 -6.78 10.76
N SER A 53 5.10 -7.87 10.99
CA SER A 53 6.48 -7.76 11.47
C SER A 53 7.41 -7.17 10.40
N LEU A 54 7.26 -7.56 9.13
CA LEU A 54 7.97 -6.96 8.01
C LEU A 54 7.68 -5.46 7.87
N PHE A 55 6.43 -5.05 7.99
CA PHE A 55 6.04 -3.65 7.91
C PHE A 55 6.68 -2.83 9.03
N VAL A 56 6.63 -3.32 10.27
CA VAL A 56 7.27 -2.65 11.41
C VAL A 56 8.79 -2.57 11.21
N SER A 57 9.44 -3.65 10.78
CA SER A 57 10.87 -3.65 10.46
C SER A 57 11.24 -2.62 9.39
N PHE A 58 10.42 -2.48 8.33
CA PHE A 58 10.64 -1.47 7.29
C PHE A 58 10.61 -0.03 7.85
N PHE A 59 9.67 0.29 8.73
CA PHE A 59 9.60 1.62 9.35
C PHE A 59 10.75 1.87 10.31
N VAL A 60 11.14 0.87 11.10
CA VAL A 60 12.34 0.95 11.95
C VAL A 60 13.57 1.19 11.08
N ASP A 61 13.69 0.49 9.96
CA ASP A 61 14.81 0.66 9.05
C ASP A 61 14.85 2.05 8.42
N LEU A 62 13.71 2.54 7.92
CA LEU A 62 13.61 3.83 7.25
C LEU A 62 13.77 5.03 8.21
N CYS A 63 13.11 4.99 9.36
CA CYS A 63 13.11 6.11 10.30
C CYS A 63 14.37 6.15 11.17
N LEU A 64 14.96 4.99 11.50
CA LEU A 64 16.06 4.91 12.46
C LEU A 64 17.36 4.40 11.85
N THR A 65 17.35 3.24 11.18
CA THR A 65 18.63 2.63 10.76
C THR A 65 19.30 3.38 9.62
N GLN A 66 18.54 3.90 8.66
CA GLN A 66 19.07 4.67 7.53
C GLN A 66 19.76 5.96 7.99
N PRO A 67 19.12 6.88 8.76
CA PRO A 67 19.79 8.08 9.24
C PRO A 67 20.97 7.77 10.15
N LEU A 68 20.87 6.74 10.99
CA LEU A 68 21.99 6.29 11.82
C LEU A 68 23.20 5.84 10.98
N LYS A 69 22.96 5.04 9.92
CA LYS A 69 24.00 4.60 8.98
C LYS A 69 24.66 5.79 8.28
N VAL A 70 23.88 6.79 7.86
CA VAL A 70 24.43 8.00 7.22
C VAL A 70 25.35 8.77 8.16
N ILE A 71 24.95 8.96 9.43
CA ILE A 71 25.80 9.61 10.45
C ILE A 71 27.08 8.81 10.67
N LEU A 72 26.97 7.49 10.79
CA LEU A 72 28.13 6.61 11.00
C LEU A 72 29.11 6.69 9.82
N PHE A 73 28.62 6.64 8.57
CA PHE A 73 29.46 6.84 7.39
C PHE A 73 30.06 8.25 7.35
N ALA A 74 29.31 9.29 7.69
CA ALA A 74 29.83 10.66 7.74
C ALA A 74 30.99 10.79 8.74
N ILE A 75 30.90 10.16 9.91
CA ILE A 75 31.97 10.13 10.91
C ILE A 75 33.20 9.33 10.39
N LEU A 76 32.98 8.16 9.80
CA LEU A 76 34.06 7.36 9.20
C LEU A 76 34.78 8.13 8.08
N PHE A 77 34.02 8.77 7.19
CA PHE A 77 34.60 9.61 6.14
C PHE A 77 35.27 10.85 6.71
N ALA A 78 34.73 11.48 7.76
CA ALA A 78 35.41 12.59 8.41
C ALA A 78 36.76 12.16 9.01
N PHE A 79 36.87 10.95 9.58
CA PHE A 79 38.13 10.42 10.10
C PHE A 79 39.13 10.10 8.96
N ILE A 80 38.68 9.43 7.90
CA ILE A 80 39.51 9.10 6.73
C ILE A 80 39.94 10.36 5.96
N CYS A 81 39.05 11.34 5.80
CA CYS A 81 39.35 12.60 5.17
C CYS A 81 40.23 13.47 6.05
N LYS A 82 40.07 13.49 7.38
CA LYS A 82 41.01 14.16 8.27
C LYS A 82 42.41 13.56 8.20
N GLN A 83 42.55 12.24 8.05
CA GLN A 83 43.85 11.62 7.80
C GLN A 83 44.50 12.17 6.51
N LYS A 84 43.74 12.26 5.41
CA LYS A 84 44.23 12.78 4.13
C LYS A 84 44.52 14.28 4.16
N VAL A 85 43.66 15.07 4.78
CA VAL A 85 43.83 16.52 4.92
C VAL A 85 45.02 16.83 5.85
N PHE A 86 45.22 16.08 6.94
CA PHE A 86 46.39 16.24 7.81
C PHE A 86 47.69 15.87 7.07
N GLU A 87 47.72 14.80 6.28
CA GLU A 87 48.89 14.48 5.44
C GLU A 87 49.14 15.54 4.35
N GLU A 88 48.09 16.07 3.70
CA GLU A 88 48.23 17.15 2.72
C GLU A 88 48.71 18.46 3.39
N GLU A 89 48.18 18.82 4.55
CA GLU A 89 48.54 20.02 5.31
C GLU A 89 49.97 19.93 5.87
N LEU A 90 50.39 18.74 6.35
CA LEU A 90 51.75 18.48 6.80
C LEU A 90 52.76 18.56 5.64
N ASN A 91 52.43 17.97 4.47
CA ASN A 91 53.25 18.07 3.27
C ASN A 91 53.33 19.51 2.73
N PHE A 92 52.22 20.26 2.78
CA PHE A 92 52.20 21.68 2.40
C PHE A 92 53.07 22.53 3.35
N MET A 93 53.03 22.26 4.65
CA MET A 93 53.88 22.95 5.63
C MET A 93 55.36 22.61 5.45
N GLU A 94 55.69 21.34 5.16
CA GLU A 94 57.06 20.90 4.91
C GLU A 94 57.62 21.48 3.59
N GLU A 95 56.80 21.58 2.55
CA GLU A 95 57.15 22.28 1.31
C GLU A 95 57.33 23.78 1.52
N ASP A 96 56.47 24.45 2.30
CA ASP A 96 56.56 25.89 2.57
C ASP A 96 57.75 26.23 3.49
N GLU A 97 58.09 25.37 4.44
CA GLU A 97 59.29 25.48 5.29
C GLU A 97 60.58 25.26 4.49
N MET A 98 60.60 24.27 3.58
CA MET A 98 61.70 24.11 2.62
C MET A 98 61.84 25.32 1.70
N LEU A 99 60.72 25.87 1.20
CA LEU A 99 60.72 27.07 0.36
C LEU A 99 61.25 28.27 1.14
N MET A 100 60.82 28.45 2.38
CA MET A 100 61.23 29.55 3.27
C MET A 100 62.71 29.45 3.68
N SER A 101 63.26 28.25 3.84
CA SER A 101 64.71 28.05 4.06
C SER A 101 65.55 28.41 2.83
N SER A 102 65.02 28.13 1.62
CA SER A 102 65.68 28.44 0.34
C SER A 102 65.59 29.92 -0.04
N LEU A 103 64.44 30.56 0.26
CA LEU A 103 64.21 31.99 0.07
C LEU A 103 64.93 32.82 1.15
N GLY A 104 64.88 32.40 2.41
CA GLY A 104 65.55 33.06 3.53
C GLY A 104 67.07 33.14 3.37
N ARG A 105 67.67 32.19 2.63
CA ARG A 105 69.10 32.23 2.26
C ARG A 105 69.42 33.22 1.14
N ARG A 106 68.44 33.58 0.29
CA ARG A 106 68.56 34.67 -0.71
C ARG A 106 68.19 36.04 -0.13
N TYR A 107 67.20 36.11 0.75
CA TYR A 107 66.73 37.37 1.36
C TYR A 107 67.75 38.00 2.33
N ARG A 108 68.64 37.22 2.93
CA ARG A 108 69.70 37.76 3.82
C ARG A 108 70.81 38.55 3.10
N LEU A 109 70.89 38.49 1.76
CA LEU A 109 71.95 39.16 1.00
C LEU A 109 71.49 40.42 0.25
N ASN A 110 70.19 40.73 0.17
CA ASN A 110 69.66 41.85 -0.61
C ASN A 110 68.70 42.74 0.21
N HIS A 111 69.10 43.20 1.39
CA HIS A 111 68.35 44.23 2.13
C HIS A 111 68.76 45.64 1.71
N ALA A 112 68.44 45.97 0.46
CA ALA A 112 68.17 47.34 0.03
C ALA A 112 67.30 47.23 -1.22
N GLU A 113 66.14 47.90 -1.23
CA GLU A 113 65.34 48.16 -2.43
C GLU A 113 64.43 47.03 -2.95
N GLU A 114 63.44 46.56 -2.17
CA GLU A 114 62.37 45.72 -2.75
C GLU A 114 61.01 45.92 -2.06
N TYR A 115 60.52 47.17 -2.06
CA TYR A 115 59.13 47.52 -1.69
C TYR A 115 58.37 48.15 -2.88
N LEU A 116 58.54 47.62 -4.10
CA LEU A 116 57.90 48.18 -5.30
C LEU A 116 57.24 47.17 -6.24
N HIS A 117 56.94 45.94 -5.79
CA HIS A 117 56.29 44.92 -6.63
C HIS A 117 54.98 44.40 -6.01
N GLU A 118 53.91 45.17 -6.21
CA GLU A 118 52.50 44.82 -5.99
C GLU A 118 52.01 43.63 -6.86
N ASP A 119 52.75 43.27 -7.92
CA ASP A 119 52.34 42.20 -8.84
C ASP A 119 52.52 40.78 -8.28
N TYR A 120 53.31 40.58 -7.22
CA TYR A 120 53.53 39.25 -6.64
C TYR A 120 52.38 38.78 -5.74
N LEU A 121 51.67 39.69 -5.06
CA LEU A 121 50.49 39.33 -4.25
C LEU A 121 49.26 39.05 -5.15
N SER A 122 49.09 39.84 -6.22
CA SER A 122 47.94 39.72 -7.11
C SER A 122 47.87 38.39 -7.88
N ARG A 123 49.02 37.74 -8.10
CA ARG A 123 49.12 36.50 -8.88
C ARG A 123 48.79 35.23 -8.08
N LYS A 124 49.01 35.20 -6.75
CA LYS A 124 48.73 34.02 -5.91
C LYS A 124 47.32 34.03 -5.30
N PHE A 125 46.69 35.19 -5.15
CA PHE A 125 45.26 35.31 -4.76
C PHE A 125 44.28 35.08 -5.92
N ARG A 126 44.77 34.94 -7.17
CA ARG A 126 43.92 34.75 -8.35
C ARG A 126 43.29 33.35 -8.46
N ASP A 127 43.82 32.36 -7.74
CA ASP A 127 43.30 30.99 -7.73
C ASP A 127 42.26 30.72 -6.64
N ALA A 128 41.91 31.74 -5.84
CA ALA A 128 40.69 31.72 -5.03
C ALA A 128 39.48 31.87 -5.97
N ARG A 129 39.10 30.75 -6.62
CA ARG A 129 37.89 30.53 -7.45
C ARG A 129 36.97 31.75 -7.47
N ALA A 130 37.30 32.73 -8.31
CA ALA A 130 36.45 33.88 -8.51
C ALA A 130 35.16 33.35 -9.14
N VAL A 131 34.09 33.23 -8.35
CA VAL A 131 32.77 32.80 -8.82
C VAL A 131 32.30 33.89 -9.79
N ARG A 132 32.56 33.69 -11.07
CA ARG A 132 32.03 34.55 -12.13
C ARG A 132 30.50 34.41 -12.10
N PRO A 133 29.74 35.49 -12.31
CA PRO A 133 28.29 35.40 -12.41
C PRO A 133 27.94 34.33 -13.47
N PRO A 134 27.07 33.36 -13.14
CA PRO A 134 26.68 32.32 -14.08
C PRO A 134 26.08 32.93 -15.35
N ASP A 135 26.36 32.29 -16.47
CA ASP A 135 25.85 32.68 -17.79
C ASP A 135 24.30 32.82 -17.77
N PRO A 136 23.73 33.95 -18.25
CA PRO A 136 22.28 34.21 -18.17
C PRO A 136 21.43 33.11 -18.82
N GLU A 137 21.87 32.52 -19.93
CA GLU A 137 21.15 31.43 -20.58
C GLU A 137 21.10 30.16 -19.72
N MET A 138 22.19 29.83 -19.03
CA MET A 138 22.22 28.69 -18.10
C MET A 138 21.35 28.94 -16.87
N LEU A 139 21.25 30.19 -16.42
CA LEU A 139 20.35 30.58 -15.33
C LEU A 139 18.88 30.41 -15.72
N GLU A 140 18.50 30.83 -16.94
CA GLU A 140 17.14 30.64 -17.44
C GLU A 140 16.79 29.16 -17.57
N LYS A 141 17.69 28.36 -18.15
CA LYS A 141 17.53 26.89 -18.22
C LYS A 141 17.36 26.27 -16.84
N SER A 142 18.17 26.68 -15.87
CA SER A 142 18.10 26.19 -14.48
C SER A 142 16.80 26.61 -13.78
N ARG A 143 16.31 27.83 -14.02
CA ARG A 143 15.02 28.31 -13.49
C ARG A 143 13.85 27.49 -14.04
N ILE A 144 13.87 27.17 -15.34
CA ILE A 144 12.84 26.35 -16.00
C ILE A 144 12.88 24.90 -15.48
N LEU A 145 14.07 24.32 -15.28
CA LEU A 145 14.19 22.96 -14.72
C LEU A 145 13.67 22.92 -13.29
N ARG A 146 14.01 23.91 -12.46
CA ARG A 146 13.57 23.99 -11.07
C ARG A 146 12.06 24.21 -10.95
N SER A 147 11.44 24.96 -11.86
CA SER A 147 9.98 25.12 -11.89
C SER A 147 9.26 23.82 -12.30
N LYS A 148 9.82 23.06 -13.26
CA LYS A 148 9.33 21.73 -13.64
C LYS A 148 9.45 20.72 -12.50
N GLU A 149 10.58 20.70 -11.79
CA GLU A 149 10.82 19.82 -10.65
C GLU A 149 9.82 20.09 -9.52
N ARG A 150 9.63 21.36 -9.15
CA ARG A 150 8.66 21.75 -8.11
C ARG A 150 7.24 21.33 -8.49
N ARG A 151 6.85 21.56 -9.76
CA ARG A 151 5.56 21.12 -10.28
C ARG A 151 5.38 19.60 -10.25
N MET A 152 6.44 18.84 -10.55
CA MET A 152 6.41 17.38 -10.47
C MET A 152 6.25 16.90 -9.03
N HIS A 153 6.92 17.53 -8.06
CA HIS A 153 6.74 17.21 -6.64
C HIS A 153 5.34 17.53 -6.14
N ASP A 154 4.76 18.65 -6.56
CA ASP A 154 3.38 19.01 -6.21
C ASP A 154 2.40 17.97 -6.78
N MET A 155 2.55 17.59 -8.05
CA MET A 155 1.76 16.53 -8.69
C MET A 155 1.94 15.16 -8.00
N LEU A 156 3.17 14.80 -7.61
CA LEU A 156 3.45 13.54 -6.94
C LEU A 156 2.83 13.49 -5.55
N ARG A 157 2.90 14.59 -4.81
CA ARG A 157 2.24 14.73 -3.50
C ARG A 157 0.73 14.59 -3.63
N GLU A 158 0.14 15.23 -4.63
CA GLU A 158 -1.29 15.11 -4.92
C GLU A 158 -1.68 13.67 -5.29
N PHE A 159 -0.90 13.01 -6.16
CA PHE A 159 -1.10 11.60 -6.51
C PHE A 159 -0.99 10.67 -5.29
N LEU A 160 -0.04 10.91 -4.38
CA LEU A 160 0.09 10.15 -3.13
C LEU A 160 -1.17 10.28 -2.26
N PHE A 161 -1.71 11.49 -2.10
CA PHE A 161 -2.96 11.69 -1.37
C PHE A 161 -4.13 10.96 -2.01
N PHE A 162 -4.27 11.05 -3.34
CA PHE A 162 -5.29 10.32 -4.07
C PHE A 162 -5.14 8.81 -3.93
N PHE A 163 -3.91 8.28 -3.99
CA PHE A 163 -3.65 6.86 -3.82
C PHE A 163 -4.02 6.36 -2.43
N ILE A 164 -3.63 7.10 -1.38
CA ILE A 164 -4.00 6.78 0.01
C ILE A 164 -5.52 6.82 0.16
N PHE A 165 -6.18 7.87 -0.33
CA PHE A 165 -7.63 8.02 -0.27
C PHE A 165 -8.36 6.89 -1.00
N PHE A 166 -7.93 6.57 -2.22
CA PHE A 166 -8.50 5.48 -3.01
C PHE A 166 -8.34 4.13 -2.30
N THR A 167 -7.16 3.87 -1.72
CA THR A 167 -6.89 2.65 -0.95
C THR A 167 -7.81 2.57 0.27
N LEU A 168 -7.98 3.66 1.01
CA LEU A 168 -8.94 3.74 2.13
C LEU A 168 -10.37 3.49 1.66
N LEU A 169 -10.78 4.06 0.52
CA LEU A 169 -12.11 3.85 -0.04
C LEU A 169 -12.34 2.37 -0.39
N VAL A 170 -11.35 1.72 -1.01
CA VAL A 170 -11.41 0.28 -1.32
C VAL A 170 -11.49 -0.56 -0.03
N ILE A 171 -10.71 -0.21 1.00
CA ILE A 171 -10.73 -0.89 2.31
C ILE A 171 -12.09 -0.72 2.97
N VAL A 172 -12.65 0.49 3.02
CA VAL A 172 -13.97 0.75 3.63
C VAL A 172 -15.07 0.05 2.83
N SER A 173 -15.01 0.11 1.50
CA SER A 173 -16.05 -0.49 0.64
C SER A 173 -16.05 -2.02 0.67
N ASN A 174 -14.89 -2.66 0.84
CA ASN A 174 -14.77 -4.12 0.79
C ASN A 174 -14.54 -4.76 2.15
N GLY A 175 -14.00 -4.04 3.14
CA GLY A 175 -13.65 -4.56 4.45
C GLY A 175 -14.85 -4.95 5.30
N PHE A 176 -16.02 -4.36 5.07
CA PHE A 176 -17.27 -4.74 5.75
C PHE A 176 -18.01 -5.92 5.12
N ARG A 177 -17.55 -6.45 3.98
CA ARG A 177 -18.21 -7.58 3.32
C ARG A 177 -17.55 -8.88 3.78
N ASP A 178 -18.30 -9.68 4.55
CA ASP A 178 -17.89 -11.03 4.91
C ASP A 178 -17.86 -11.92 3.64
N PRO A 179 -16.73 -12.59 3.33
CA PRO A 179 -16.64 -13.55 2.24
C PRO A 179 -17.69 -14.68 2.30
N GLN A 180 -18.17 -15.03 3.50
CA GLN A 180 -19.13 -16.14 3.69
C GLN A 180 -20.60 -15.70 3.63
N ALA A 181 -20.88 -14.40 3.49
CA ALA A 181 -22.25 -13.88 3.50
C ALA A 181 -23.14 -14.51 2.41
N THR A 182 -22.58 -14.78 1.22
CA THR A 182 -23.31 -15.42 0.12
C THR A 182 -23.65 -16.88 0.44
N ASN A 183 -22.72 -17.61 1.06
CA ASN A 183 -22.91 -19.01 1.42
C ASN A 183 -23.99 -19.16 2.50
N VAL A 184 -23.99 -18.29 3.50
CA VAL A 184 -25.03 -18.27 4.54
C VAL A 184 -26.40 -17.95 3.93
N ARG A 185 -26.48 -16.96 3.04
CA ARG A 185 -27.71 -16.61 2.31
C ARG A 185 -28.25 -17.79 1.50
N GLU A 186 -27.39 -18.50 0.79
CA GLU A 186 -27.77 -19.65 -0.03
C GLU A 186 -28.15 -20.86 0.82
N GLY A 187 -27.46 -21.10 1.93
CA GLY A 187 -27.80 -22.13 2.90
C GLY A 187 -29.19 -21.92 3.51
N LEU A 188 -29.46 -20.71 3.99
CA LEU A 188 -30.79 -20.33 4.49
C LEU A 188 -31.86 -20.40 3.39
N GLY A 189 -31.51 -19.97 2.17
CA GLY A 189 -32.37 -20.06 1.00
C GLY A 189 -32.82 -21.50 0.75
N ARG A 190 -31.87 -22.43 0.65
CA ARG A 190 -32.15 -23.87 0.44
C ARG A 190 -32.92 -24.51 1.59
N LEU A 191 -32.71 -24.04 2.82
CA LEU A 191 -33.37 -24.59 4.00
C LEU A 191 -34.89 -24.31 4.00
N PHE A 192 -35.30 -23.09 3.65
CA PHE A 192 -36.70 -22.68 3.71
C PHE A 192 -37.42 -22.73 2.36
N PHE A 193 -36.69 -22.52 1.26
CA PHE A 193 -37.24 -22.39 -0.08
C PHE A 193 -36.69 -23.51 -0.97
N PRO A 194 -37.39 -24.65 -1.05
CA PRO A 194 -37.06 -25.67 -2.06
C PRO A 194 -37.28 -25.11 -3.47
N ASP A 195 -36.67 -25.73 -4.49
CA ASP A 195 -36.77 -25.27 -5.89
C ASP A 195 -38.23 -25.15 -6.37
N ASN A 196 -39.12 -25.99 -5.83
CA ASN A 196 -40.54 -26.01 -6.14
C ASN A 196 -41.37 -24.94 -5.40
N PHE A 197 -40.76 -24.14 -4.51
CA PHE A 197 -41.48 -23.10 -3.75
C PHE A 197 -42.15 -22.07 -4.67
N SER A 198 -41.52 -21.75 -5.80
CA SER A 198 -42.05 -20.85 -6.82
C SER A 198 -43.34 -21.34 -7.50
N GLN A 199 -43.66 -22.64 -7.38
CA GLN A 199 -44.82 -23.28 -8.03
C GLN A 199 -46.03 -23.40 -7.09
N ILE A 200 -45.96 -22.87 -5.87
CA ILE A 200 -47.04 -22.93 -4.88
C ILE A 200 -48.19 -21.99 -5.29
N ASN A 201 -49.25 -22.57 -5.88
CA ASN A 201 -50.41 -21.82 -6.36
C ASN A 201 -51.71 -22.08 -5.57
N SER A 202 -51.72 -23.03 -4.63
CA SER A 202 -52.91 -23.40 -3.86
C SER A 202 -52.68 -23.27 -2.36
N ILE A 203 -53.76 -23.03 -1.62
CA ILE A 203 -53.78 -22.99 -0.15
C ILE A 203 -53.30 -24.32 0.44
N SER A 204 -53.65 -25.45 -0.19
CA SER A 204 -53.20 -26.78 0.25
C SER A 204 -51.68 -26.92 0.16
N HIS A 205 -51.09 -26.51 -0.97
CA HIS A 205 -49.64 -26.52 -1.18
C HIS A 205 -48.91 -25.57 -0.24
N PHE A 206 -49.51 -24.41 0.10
CA PHE A 206 -48.96 -23.52 1.11
C PHE A 206 -48.86 -24.22 2.48
N TRP A 207 -49.95 -24.85 2.94
CA TRP A 207 -49.93 -25.56 4.22
C TRP A 207 -49.03 -26.79 4.22
N GLN A 208 -48.86 -27.44 3.07
CA GLN A 208 -47.88 -28.50 2.89
C GLN A 208 -46.46 -27.97 3.10
N TRP A 209 -46.10 -26.87 2.44
CA TRP A 209 -44.80 -26.22 2.62
C TRP A 209 -44.55 -25.80 4.07
N VAL A 210 -45.58 -25.26 4.76
CA VAL A 210 -45.45 -24.89 6.18
C VAL A 210 -45.08 -26.10 7.04
N ARG A 211 -45.73 -27.25 6.83
CA ARG A 211 -45.51 -28.45 7.64
C ARG A 211 -44.20 -29.17 7.30
N GLU A 212 -43.79 -29.18 6.04
CA GLU A 212 -42.64 -29.96 5.57
C GLU A 212 -41.32 -29.18 5.61
N TYR A 213 -41.34 -27.86 5.35
CA TYR A 213 -40.13 -27.04 5.25
C TYR A 213 -40.04 -25.99 6.36
N LEU A 214 -41.08 -25.15 6.52
CA LEU A 214 -41.01 -24.01 7.44
C LEU A 214 -40.89 -24.45 8.90
N VAL A 215 -41.84 -25.25 9.40
CA VAL A 215 -41.86 -25.69 10.80
C VAL A 215 -40.63 -26.55 11.13
N PRO A 216 -40.24 -27.53 10.30
CA PRO A 216 -39.05 -28.32 10.58
C PRO A 216 -37.74 -27.53 10.48
N GLY A 217 -37.67 -26.53 9.59
CA GLY A 217 -36.50 -25.68 9.39
C GLY A 217 -36.26 -24.67 10.52
N LEU A 218 -37.32 -24.19 11.18
CA LEU A 218 -37.27 -23.17 12.23
C LEU A 218 -36.58 -23.63 13.52
N ARG A 219 -36.50 -24.94 13.78
CA ARG A 219 -35.84 -25.48 14.97
C ARG A 219 -35.00 -26.71 14.65
N ALA A 220 -33.90 -26.86 15.38
CA ALA A 220 -33.10 -28.07 15.38
C ALA A 220 -33.99 -29.30 15.67
N GLN A 221 -33.97 -30.25 14.73
CA GLN A 221 -34.67 -31.53 14.87
C GLN A 221 -33.97 -32.44 15.87
N ARG A 222 -34.68 -33.51 16.28
CA ARG A 222 -34.09 -34.61 17.03
C ARG A 222 -32.87 -35.18 16.31
N TRP A 223 -31.95 -35.74 17.08
CA TRP A 223 -30.81 -36.45 16.55
C TRP A 223 -31.25 -37.74 15.83
N TYR A 224 -30.33 -38.31 15.04
CA TYR A 224 -30.58 -39.57 14.31
C TYR A 224 -30.92 -40.73 15.25
N ASN A 225 -30.44 -40.68 16.50
CA ASN A 225 -30.73 -41.62 17.58
C ASN A 225 -32.05 -41.30 18.32
N GLY A 226 -32.83 -40.31 17.87
CA GLY A 226 -34.09 -39.90 18.49
C GLY A 226 -33.94 -38.99 19.71
N GLU A 227 -32.72 -38.73 20.17
CA GLU A 227 -32.46 -37.87 21.33
C GLU A 227 -32.79 -36.40 21.04
N PRO A 228 -33.25 -35.64 22.06
CA PRO A 228 -33.48 -34.22 21.89
C PRO A 228 -32.16 -33.47 21.69
N PRO A 229 -32.15 -32.37 20.89
CA PRO A 229 -30.95 -31.58 20.66
C PRO A 229 -30.71 -30.63 21.85
N ILE A 230 -30.10 -31.17 22.91
CA ILE A 230 -29.77 -30.45 24.15
C ILE A 230 -28.83 -29.29 23.82
N GLY A 231 -29.10 -28.09 24.36
CA GLY A 231 -28.33 -26.87 24.09
C GLY A 231 -28.65 -26.15 22.77
N LEU A 232 -29.39 -26.79 21.85
CA LEU A 232 -29.66 -26.25 20.51
C LEU A 232 -31.09 -25.70 20.34
N ARG A 233 -31.80 -25.41 21.44
CA ARG A 233 -33.22 -24.99 21.41
C ARG A 233 -33.51 -23.73 20.58
N GLY A 234 -32.51 -22.85 20.42
CA GLY A 234 -32.60 -21.62 19.64
C GLY A 234 -31.99 -21.72 18.24
N PHE A 235 -31.50 -22.89 17.84
CA PHE A 235 -30.85 -23.07 16.55
C PHE A 235 -31.85 -23.55 15.50
N LEU A 236 -31.62 -23.15 14.25
CA LEU A 236 -32.33 -23.64 13.07
C LEU A 236 -31.99 -25.11 12.82
N ALA A 237 -32.67 -25.73 11.86
CA ALA A 237 -32.42 -27.12 11.46
C ALA A 237 -30.97 -27.40 11.02
N ASP A 238 -30.26 -26.38 10.51
CA ASP A 238 -28.82 -26.45 10.18
C ASP A 238 -27.90 -26.53 11.42
N ARG A 239 -28.44 -26.32 12.64
CA ARG A 239 -27.72 -26.41 13.92
C ARG A 239 -26.59 -25.38 14.12
N VAL A 240 -26.33 -24.52 13.14
CA VAL A 240 -25.33 -23.44 13.20
C VAL A 240 -25.99 -22.08 13.40
N SER A 241 -26.98 -21.74 12.58
CA SER A 241 -27.68 -20.46 12.69
C SER A 241 -28.67 -20.45 13.85
N ARG A 242 -28.68 -19.36 14.64
CA ARG A 242 -29.58 -19.17 15.78
C ARG A 242 -30.71 -18.21 15.43
N ILE A 243 -31.97 -18.60 15.68
CA ILE A 243 -33.12 -17.70 15.57
C ILE A 243 -33.14 -16.73 16.75
N MET A 244 -33.39 -15.45 16.46
CA MET A 244 -33.58 -14.43 17.47
C MET A 244 -35.08 -14.27 17.73
N GLY A 245 -35.53 -14.63 18.94
CA GLY A 245 -36.94 -14.58 19.31
C GLY A 245 -37.76 -15.74 18.74
N PHE A 246 -38.84 -15.45 18.05
CA PHE A 246 -39.78 -16.42 17.50
C PHE A 246 -40.29 -16.00 16.12
N ALA A 247 -40.64 -16.98 15.29
CA ALA A 247 -41.23 -16.72 13.99
C ALA A 247 -42.66 -16.18 14.15
N THR A 248 -42.99 -15.12 13.41
CA THR A 248 -44.33 -14.53 13.38
C THR A 248 -44.91 -14.61 11.96
N MET A 249 -46.18 -15.00 11.86
CA MET A 249 -46.89 -15.03 10.58
C MET A 249 -47.97 -13.95 10.61
N ARG A 250 -47.90 -13.00 9.68
CA ARG A 250 -48.88 -11.93 9.53
C ARG A 250 -49.87 -12.29 8.43
N GLN A 251 -51.17 -12.26 8.73
CA GLN A 251 -52.24 -12.47 7.77
C GLN A 251 -52.96 -11.15 7.47
N LEU A 252 -53.14 -10.84 6.19
CA LEU A 252 -54.01 -9.77 5.73
C LEU A 252 -55.33 -10.37 5.25
N ARG A 253 -56.45 -9.78 5.63
CA ARG A 253 -57.79 -10.18 5.21
C ARG A 253 -58.57 -8.94 4.78
N THR A 254 -59.33 -9.06 3.70
CA THR A 254 -60.25 -8.00 3.29
C THR A 254 -61.59 -8.15 4.02
N ARG A 255 -62.28 -7.03 4.23
CA ARG A 255 -63.64 -7.04 4.78
C ARG A 255 -64.63 -7.44 3.69
N GLU A 256 -65.55 -8.33 4.02
CA GLU A 256 -66.68 -8.67 3.14
C GLU A 256 -67.54 -7.42 2.89
N GLY A 257 -68.02 -7.24 1.65
CA GLY A 257 -68.96 -6.18 1.27
C GLY A 257 -68.38 -4.86 0.75
N LYS A 258 -67.04 -4.73 0.59
CA LYS A 258 -66.44 -3.53 -0.06
C LYS A 258 -66.39 -3.57 -1.59
N TYR A 259 -66.82 -4.66 -2.21
CA TYR A 259 -66.89 -4.78 -3.65
C TYR A 259 -68.34 -4.58 -4.10
N LEU A 260 -68.65 -3.40 -4.63
CA LEU A 260 -69.86 -3.19 -5.40
C LEU A 260 -69.75 -4.03 -6.69
N MET A 261 -70.38 -5.20 -6.70
CA MET A 261 -70.64 -5.92 -7.95
C MET A 261 -71.61 -5.07 -8.78
N LYS A 262 -71.07 -4.24 -9.67
CA LYS A 262 -71.84 -3.65 -10.75
C LYS A 262 -72.05 -4.73 -11.81
N MET A 263 -73.01 -5.62 -11.58
CA MET A 263 -73.55 -6.51 -12.61
C MET A 263 -74.37 -5.67 -13.61
N ARG A 264 -73.69 -5.15 -14.64
CA ARG A 264 -74.31 -4.88 -15.94
C ARG A 264 -73.58 -5.77 -16.94
N GLY A 265 -74.37 -6.53 -17.67
CA GLY A 265 -73.92 -7.70 -18.41
C GLY A 265 -72.76 -7.47 -19.36
N THR A 266 -72.19 -8.61 -19.75
CA THR A 266 -71.16 -8.86 -20.76
C THR A 266 -69.74 -8.99 -20.21
N LEU A 267 -69.20 -10.20 -20.46
CA LEU A 267 -67.83 -10.70 -20.26
C LEU A 267 -67.45 -11.16 -18.84
N HIS A 268 -67.64 -12.46 -18.64
CA HIS A 268 -66.83 -13.29 -17.75
C HIS A 268 -65.33 -13.09 -18.06
N PHE A 269 -64.67 -12.21 -17.32
CA PHE A 269 -63.26 -12.37 -17.00
C PHE A 269 -63.22 -12.93 -15.59
N PHE A 270 -62.98 -14.24 -15.48
CA PHE A 270 -62.44 -14.83 -14.26
C PHE A 270 -61.09 -14.15 -14.02
N LEU A 271 -61.07 -13.07 -13.26
CA LEU A 271 -59.90 -12.73 -12.47
C LEU A 271 -59.87 -13.75 -11.36
N THR A 272 -59.24 -14.89 -11.64
CA THR A 272 -58.63 -15.74 -10.63
C THR A 272 -57.81 -14.80 -9.77
N GLU A 273 -58.33 -14.42 -8.60
CA GLU A 273 -57.57 -13.72 -7.58
C GLU A 273 -56.37 -14.61 -7.29
N ARG A 274 -55.23 -14.27 -7.89
CA ARG A 274 -53.93 -14.68 -7.38
C ARG A 274 -53.94 -14.25 -5.92
N LEU A 275 -54.12 -15.22 -5.02
CA LEU A 275 -53.75 -15.11 -3.62
C LEU A 275 -52.24 -14.87 -3.59
N ASN A 276 -51.82 -13.64 -3.91
CA ASN A 276 -50.48 -13.17 -3.64
C ASN A 276 -50.38 -13.02 -2.13
N PHE A 277 -50.04 -14.12 -1.47
CA PHE A 277 -49.50 -14.09 -0.12
C PHE A 277 -48.17 -13.33 -0.17
N ASN A 278 -48.22 -12.00 -0.06
CA ASN A 278 -47.06 -11.21 0.30
C ASN A 278 -46.75 -11.47 1.78
N LEU A 279 -46.16 -12.65 2.04
CA LEU A 279 -45.53 -13.00 3.29
C LEU A 279 -44.20 -12.26 3.36
N ILE A 280 -44.21 -11.13 4.06
CA ILE A 280 -42.97 -10.48 4.49
C ILE A 280 -42.45 -11.30 5.67
N PHE A 281 -41.58 -12.28 5.38
CA PHE A 281 -40.74 -12.89 6.40
C PHE A 281 -39.62 -11.92 6.73
N LYS A 282 -39.69 -11.31 7.92
CA LYS A 282 -38.52 -10.71 8.56
C LYS A 282 -37.89 -11.82 9.41
N ILE A 283 -36.81 -12.42 8.89
CA ILE A 283 -35.87 -13.20 9.69
C ILE A 283 -34.85 -12.23 10.27
#